data_AF-A0A8T5LFG7-F1
#
_entry.id   AF-A0A8T5LFG7-F1
#
_cell.length_a   1.000
_cell.length_b   1.000
_cell.length_c   1.000
_cell.angle_alpha   90.00
_cell.angle_beta   90.00
_cell.angle_gamma   90.00
#
_symmetry.space_group_name_H-M   'P 1'
#
loop_
_entity.id
_entity.type
_entity.pdbx_description
1 polymer ?
#
loop_
_entity_poly.entity_id
_entity_poly.type
_entity_poly.pdbx_seq_one_letter_code
_entity_poly.pdbx_strand_id
1 'polypeptide(L)' 'MAKKSNKSFYTLAQKVLQENKKPMHYMDITKEILKIKETKGKTPERTVMAVILRDKHNVFKSVGEGVFTLTSIIH' A
#
# COMPACT_ATOMS: atom_id res chain seq x y z
N MET A 1 -3.87 -2.33 22.33
CA MET A 1 -3.36 -3.64 21.83
C MET A 1 -2.37 -3.36 20.70
N ALA A 2 -1.08 -3.59 20.95
CA ALA A 2 0.00 -3.29 19.99
C ALA A 2 0.01 -4.31 18.84
N LYS A 3 -0.31 -3.86 17.61
CA LYS A 3 -0.26 -4.72 16.42
C LYS A 3 1.20 -4.86 15.98
N LYS A 4 1.76 -5.98 16.44
CA LYS A 4 3.09 -6.59 16.27
C LYS A 4 3.81 -6.29 14.93
N SER A 5 5.08 -5.92 15.08
CA SER A 5 6.12 -5.78 14.07
C SER A 5 6.17 -6.90 13.03
N ASN A 6 5.90 -6.53 11.79
CA ASN A 6 6.63 -6.96 10.60
C ASN A 6 6.39 -5.87 9.54
N LYS A 7 7.42 -5.14 9.10
CA LYS A 7 7.33 -4.11 8.04
C LYS A 7 7.02 -4.79 6.70
N SER A 8 5.77 -5.23 6.56
CA SER A 8 5.23 -5.86 5.36
C SER A 8 4.83 -4.78 4.36
N PHE A 9 4.76 -5.14 3.08
CA PHE A 9 4.34 -4.23 2.01
C PHE A 9 2.99 -3.57 2.32
N TYR A 10 2.11 -4.24 3.06
CA TYR A 10 0.85 -3.71 3.58
C TYR A 10 1.03 -2.41 4.38
N THR A 11 1.87 -2.45 5.42
CA THR A 11 2.09 -1.29 6.30
C THR A 11 2.83 -0.16 5.57
N LEU A 12 3.73 -0.51 4.64
CA LEU A 12 4.43 0.48 3.83
C LEU A 12 3.48 1.17 2.84
N ALA A 13 2.59 0.41 2.18
CA ALA A 13 1.56 0.95 1.30
C ALA A 13 0.58 1.86 2.05
N GLN A 14 0.13 1.43 3.24
CA GLN A 14 -0.65 2.29 4.12
C GLN A 14 0.10 3.58 4.46
N LYS A 15 1.38 3.48 4.86
CA LYS A 15 2.15 4.67 5.22
C LYS A 15 2.27 5.62 4.04
N VAL A 16 2.63 5.13 2.85
CA VAL A 16 2.74 5.97 1.64
C VAL A 16 1.44 6.71 1.35
N LEU A 17 0.30 6.02 1.36
CA LEU A 17 -0.99 6.65 1.12
C LEU A 17 -1.38 7.63 2.23
N GLN A 18 -1.10 7.31 3.50
CA GLN A 18 -1.39 8.17 4.64
C GLN A 18 -0.56 9.45 4.63
N GLU A 19 0.73 9.37 4.28
CA GLU A 19 1.61 10.53 4.17
C GLU A 19 1.19 11.42 3.00
N ASN A 20 0.82 10.82 1.86
CA ASN A 20 0.39 11.55 0.67
C ASN A 20 -1.06 12.08 0.77
N LYS A 21 -1.89 11.51 1.65
CA LYS A 21 -3.32 11.81 1.84
C LYS A 21 -4.14 11.88 0.53
N LYS A 22 -3.74 11.13 -0.49
CA LYS A 22 -4.37 11.14 -1.81
C LYS A 22 -4.43 9.73 -2.40
N PRO A 23 -5.43 9.45 -3.25
CA PRO A 23 -5.44 8.23 -4.05
C PRO A 23 -4.22 8.15 -4.96
N MET A 24 -3.56 6.98 -5.01
CA MET A 24 -2.38 6.74 -5.82
C MET A 24 -2.47 5.40 -6.56
N HIS A 25 -1.84 5.33 -7.73
CA HIS A 25 -1.76 4.09 -8.49
C HIS A 25 -0.87 3.08 -7.76
N TYR A 26 -1.20 1.78 -7.81
CA TYR A 26 -0.42 0.76 -7.10
C TYR A 26 1.07 0.73 -7.52
N MET A 27 1.37 1.12 -8.76
CA MET A 27 2.74 1.25 -9.25
C MET A 27 3.49 2.39 -8.54
N ASP A 28 2.85 3.56 -8.37
CA ASP A 28 3.47 4.70 -7.68
C ASP A 28 3.63 4.40 -6.19
N ILE A 29 2.64 3.75 -5.56
CA ILE A 29 2.76 3.26 -4.19
C ILE A 29 3.97 2.34 -4.08
N THR A 30 4.13 1.41 -5.03
CA THR A 30 5.28 0.49 -5.04
C THR A 30 6.61 1.24 -5.20
N LYS A 31 6.69 2.24 -6.08
CA LYS A 31 7.89 3.07 -6.24
C LYS A 31 8.25 3.80 -4.96
N GLU A 32 7.28 4.39 -4.26
CA GLU A 32 7.51 5.05 -2.98
C GLU A 32 7.95 4.06 -1.90
N ILE A 33 7.38 2.85 -1.88
CA ILE A 33 7.82 1.79 -0.98
C ILE A 33 9.28 1.39 -1.28
N LEU A 34 9.65 1.31 -2.56
CA LEU A 34 11.01 0.97 -2.99
C LEU A 34 12.04 2.02 -2.58
N LYS A 35 11.66 3.31 -2.55
CA LYS A 35 12.50 4.38 -2.02
C LYS A 35 12.78 4.21 -0.52
N ILE A 36 11.84 3.65 0.23
CA ILE A 36 11.96 3.45 1.68
C ILE A 36 12.64 2.11 2.01
N LYS A 37 12.38 1.08 1.19
CA LYS A 37 12.83 -0.28 1.41
C LYS A 37 13.31 -0.86 0.08
N GLU A 38 14.62 -0.95 -0.07
CA GLU A 38 15.22 -1.62 -1.21
C GLU A 38 14.93 -3.13 -1.13
N THR A 39 14.27 -3.68 -2.16
CA THR A 39 13.93 -5.11 -2.20
C THR A 39 14.84 -5.84 -3.18
N LYS A 40 15.57 -6.86 -2.71
CA LYS A 40 16.39 -7.76 -3.54
C LYS A 40 15.59 -8.72 -4.43
N GLY A 41 14.26 -8.64 -4.45
CA GLY A 41 13.36 -9.63 -5.08
C GLY A 41 12.69 -9.16 -6.37
N LYS A 42 12.35 -10.12 -7.24
CA LYS A 42 11.70 -9.90 -8.55
C LYS A 42 10.26 -9.40 -8.37
N THR A 43 10.01 -8.16 -8.81
CA THR A 43 8.67 -7.54 -9.00
C THR A 43 7.87 -7.24 -7.72
N PRO A 44 8.28 -6.22 -6.93
CA PRO A 44 7.54 -5.73 -5.76
C PRO A 44 6.12 -5.23 -6.11
N GLU A 45 5.88 -4.80 -7.35
CA GLU A 45 4.57 -4.30 -7.83
C GLU A 45 3.47 -5.36 -7.71
N ARG A 46 3.77 -6.60 -8.11
CA ARG A 46 2.84 -7.73 -7.97
C ARG A 46 2.59 -8.08 -6.51
N THR A 47 3.61 -7.94 -5.67
CA THR A 47 3.45 -8.18 -4.22
C THR A 47 2.53 -7.14 -3.60
N VAL A 48 2.74 -5.86 -3.89
CA VAL A 48 1.89 -4.76 -3.38
C VAL A 48 0.45 -4.95 -3.87
N MET A 49 0.25 -5.22 -5.17
CA MET A 49 -1.07 -5.48 -5.73
C MET A 49 -1.76 -6.67 -5.05
N ALA A 50 -1.07 -7.80 -4.89
CA ALA A 50 -1.63 -8.98 -4.23
C ALA A 50 -1.98 -8.72 -2.75
N VAL A 51 -1.21 -7.89 -2.06
CA VAL A 51 -1.46 -7.48 -0.68
C VAL A 51 -2.70 -6.59 -0.57
N ILE A 52 -2.85 -5.64 -1.49
CA ILE A 52 -4.03 -4.77 -1.58
C ILE A 52 -5.28 -5.60 -1.90
N LEU A 53 -5.19 -6.53 -2.86
CA LEU A 53 -6.31 -7.38 -3.26
C LEU A 53 -6.70 -8.42 -2.20
N ARG A 54 -5.72 -8.95 -1.44
CA ARG A 54 -5.97 -9.86 -0.30
C ARG A 54 -6.35 -9.11 0.98
N ASP A 55 -6.46 -7.79 0.95
CA ASP A 55 -6.82 -7.03 2.13
C ASP A 55 -8.21 -7.44 2.63
N LYS A 56 -8.26 -8.04 3.82
CA LYS A 56 -9.51 -8.44 4.47
C LYS A 56 -10.11 -7.31 5.33
N HIS A 57 -9.34 -6.25 5.58
CA HIS A 57 -9.74 -5.20 6.49
C HIS A 57 -10.45 -4.03 5.78
N ASN A 58 -10.63 -4.08 4.45
CA ASN A 58 -11.19 -2.99 3.65
C ASN A 58 -10.49 -1.65 3.91
N VAL A 59 -9.19 -1.71 4.20
CA VAL A 59 -8.34 -0.55 4.44
C VAL A 59 -8.01 0.13 3.13
N PHE A 60 -7.77 -0.63 2.07
CA PHE A 60 -7.56 -0.08 0.74
C PHE A 60 -8.88 -0.08 -0.04
N LYS A 61 -9.26 1.08 -0.59
CA LYS A 61 -10.36 1.22 -1.54
C LYS A 61 -9.84 1.59 -2.91
N SER A 62 -10.33 0.94 -3.95
CA SER A 62 -10.14 1.39 -5.33
C SER A 62 -11.03 2.59 -5.60
N VAL A 63 -10.47 3.65 -6.19
CA VAL A 63 -11.21 4.84 -6.63
C VAL A 63 -11.12 5.06 -8.14
N GLY A 64 -10.40 4.20 -8.86
CA GLY A 64 -10.22 4.23 -10.31
C GLY A 64 -9.44 3.01 -10.80
N GLU A 65 -9.15 2.96 -12.10
CA GLU A 65 -8.38 1.88 -12.72
C GLU A 65 -6.96 1.80 -12.12
N GLY A 66 -6.72 0.79 -11.27
CA GLY A 66 -5.43 0.59 -10.59
C GLY A 66 -5.09 1.65 -9.53
N VAL A 67 -6.00 2.58 -9.22
CA VAL A 67 -5.81 3.64 -8.23
C VAL A 67 -6.47 3.24 -6.91
N PHE A 68 -5.67 3.24 -5.85
CA PHE A 68 -6.08 2.86 -4.51
C PHE A 68 -5.89 4.03 -3.52
N THR A 69 -6.77 4.09 -2.54
CA THR A 69 -6.71 5.03 -1.42
C THR A 69 -6.98 4.31 -0.11
N LEU A 70 -6.79 4.99 1.02
CA LEU A 70 -7.16 4.46 2.32
C LEU A 70 -8.58 4.88 2.69
N THR A 71 -9.35 3.94 3.21
CA THR A 71 -10.67 4.21 3.80
C THR A 71 -10.59 5.26 4.91
N SER A 72 -9.49 5.29 5.66
CA SER A 72 -9.23 6.29 6.72
C SER A 72 -8.97 7.71 6.21
N ILE A 73 -8.73 7.91 4.91
CA ILE A 73 -8.57 9.26 4.31
C ILE A 73 -9.91 9.80 3.81
N ILE A 74 -10.83 8.90 3.44
CA ILE A 74 -12.14 9.27 2.86
C ILE A 74 -13.20 9.53 3.95
N HIS A 75 -12.91 9.18 5.21
CA HIS A 75 -13.80 9.35 6.36
C HIS A 75 -13.29 10.48 7.26
#